data_AF-A0A7V9U3S6-F1
#
_entry.id   AF-A0A7V9U3S6-F1
#
_cell.length_a   1.000
_cell.length_b   1.000
_cell.length_c   1.000
_cell.angle_alpha   90.00
_cell.angle_beta   90.00
_cell.angle_gamma   90.00
#
_symmetry.space_group_name_H-M   'P 1'
#
loop_
_entity.id
_entity.type
_entity.pdbx_description
1 polymer ?
#
loop_
_entity_poly.entity_id
_entity_poly.type
_entity_poly.pdbx_seq_one_letter_code
_entity_poly.pdbx_strand_id
1 'polypeptide(L)' 'EMTALCTAWVLGARIIEKHFTHDKFLPGNDHYHAMDAGDLARFRRNIERLR' A
#
# COMPACT_ATOMS: atom_id res chain seq x y z
N GLU A 1 -6.67 -5.45 0.70
CA GLU A 1 -5.92 -5.38 -0.56
C GLU A 1 -4.50 -4.88 -0.31
N MET A 2 -3.50 -5.75 -0.41
CA MET A 2 -2.05 -5.40 -0.42
C MET A 2 -1.26 -6.32 -1.36
N THR A 3 -1.88 -7.42 -1.80
CA THR A 3 -1.28 -8.42 -2.69
C THR A 3 -0.78 -7.79 -3.98
N ALA A 4 -1.52 -6.86 -4.58
CA ALA A 4 -1.11 -6.20 -5.82
C ALA A 4 0.25 -5.48 -5.69
N LEU A 5 0.47 -4.73 -4.60
CA LEU A 5 1.74 -4.02 -4.37
C LEU A 5 2.89 -5.01 -4.11
N CYS A 6 2.64 -6.04 -3.30
CA CYS A 6 3.65 -7.05 -3.00
C CYS A 6 4.03 -7.87 -4.24
N THR A 7 3.02 -8.26 -5.04
CA THR A 7 3.23 -8.95 -6.31
C THR A 7 4.00 -8.09 -7.30
N ALA A 8 3.64 -6.80 -7.46
CA ALA A 8 4.39 -5.89 -8.32
C ALA A 8 5.86 -5.80 -7.89
N TRP A 9 6.13 -5.70 -6.59
CA TRP A 9 7.49 -5.70 -6.05
C TRP A 9 8.24 -7.00 -6.34
N VAL A 10 7.62 -8.16 -6.10
CA VAL A 10 8.21 -9.50 -6.39
C VAL A 10 8.51 -9.67 -7.87
N LEU A 11 7.65 -9.13 -8.75
CA LEU A 11 7.85 -9.12 -10.20
C LEU A 11 8.91 -8.11 -10.66
N GLY A 12 9.55 -7.40 -9.74
CA GLY A 12 10.70 -6.55 -10.01
C GLY A 12 10.39 -5.06 -10.19
N ALA A 13 9.16 -4.60 -9.91
CA ALA A 13 8.84 -3.18 -9.95
C ALA A 13 9.78 -2.37 -9.04
N ARG A 14 10.39 -1.31 -9.59
CA ARG A 14 11.31 -0.42 -8.86
C ARG A 14 10.62 0.78 -8.22
N ILE A 15 9.46 1.16 -8.74
CA ILE A 15 8.63 2.27 -8.27
C ILE A 15 7.21 1.75 -8.14
N ILE A 16 6.55 2.03 -7.01
CA ILE A 16 5.15 1.73 -6.75
C ILE A 16 4.51 3.01 -6.22
N GLU A 17 3.46 3.47 -6.88
CA GLU A 17 2.66 4.63 -6.47
C GLU A 17 1.27 4.17 -6.02
N LYS A 18 0.76 4.76 -4.94
CA LYS A 18 -0.56 4.47 -4.40
C LYS A 18 -1.08 5.68 -3.62
N HIS A 19 -2.39 5.96 -3.74
CA HIS A 19 -3.06 6.98 -2.94
C HIS A 19 -2.82 6.77 -1.43
N PHE A 20 -2.64 7.88 -0.71
CA PHE A 20 -2.41 7.90 0.73
C PHE A 20 -3.36 8.88 1.40
N THR A 21 -3.85 8.54 2.60
CA THR A 21 -4.65 9.44 3.43
C THR A 21 -4.33 9.24 4.91
N HIS A 22 -4.53 10.30 5.70
CA HIS A 22 -4.44 10.20 7.16
C HIS A 22 -5.73 9.68 7.80
N ASP A 23 -6.85 9.76 7.09
CA ASP A 23 -8.15 9.29 7.54
C ASP A 23 -8.95 8.68 6.39
N LYS A 24 -9.12 7.35 6.43
CA LYS A 24 -9.86 6.56 5.43
C LYS A 24 -11.38 6.63 5.59
N PHE A 25 -11.87 7.20 6.69
CA PHE A 25 -13.30 7.33 6.97
C PHE A 25 -13.91 8.62 6.43
N LEU A 26 -13.07 9.54 5.93
CA LEU A 26 -13.56 10.72 5.20
C LEU A 26 -14.34 10.29 3.95
N PRO A 27 -15.38 11.05 3.57
CA PRO A 27 -16.15 10.76 2.37
C PRO A 27 -15.29 10.97 1.12
N GLY A 28 -15.37 10.04 0.17
CA GLY A 28 -14.69 10.14 -1.12
C GLY A 28 -13.97 8.86 -1.50
N ASN A 29 -14.01 8.51 -2.79
CA ASN A 29 -13.37 7.33 -3.38
C ASN A 29 -11.89 7.20 -2.98
N ASP A 30 -11.17 8.32 -3.00
CA ASP A 30 -9.73 8.33 -2.78
C ASP A 30 -9.36 8.22 -1.29
N HIS A 31 -10.31 8.37 -0.37
CA HIS A 31 -10.07 8.15 1.06
C HIS A 31 -10.18 6.67 1.43
N TYR A 32 -11.31 6.01 1.14
CA TYR A 32 -11.52 4.63 1.58
C TYR A 32 -10.70 3.59 0.78
N HIS A 33 -10.18 3.96 -0.40
CA HIS A 33 -9.25 3.13 -1.18
C HIS A 33 -7.76 3.50 -1.02
N ALA A 34 -7.43 4.55 -0.28
CA ALA A 34 -6.05 4.94 0.01
C ALA A 34 -5.42 4.05 1.10
N MET A 35 -4.09 4.10 1.15
CA MET A 35 -3.31 3.60 2.28
C MET A 35 -3.28 4.62 3.41
N ASP A 36 -3.22 4.15 4.64
CA ASP A 36 -2.79 4.94 5.80
C ASP A 36 -1.36 4.56 6.24
N ALA A 37 -0.85 5.22 7.30
CA ALA A 37 0.47 4.93 7.85
C ALA A 37 0.63 3.46 8.31
N GLY A 38 -0.45 2.85 8.82
CA GLY A 38 -0.47 1.45 9.23
C GLY A 38 -0.40 0.49 8.04
N ASP A 39 -1.10 0.79 6.95
CA ASP A 39 -1.01 0.09 5.67
C ASP A 39 0.41 0.16 5.11
N LEU A 40 1.04 1.34 5.11
CA LEU A 40 2.41 1.51 4.62
C LEU A 40 3.41 0.72 5.46
N ALA A 41 3.28 0.74 6.79
CA ALA A 41 4.12 -0.07 7.67
C ALA A 41 3.92 -1.57 7.45
N ARG A 42 2.67 -2.03 7.19
CA ARG A 42 2.38 -3.42 6.81
C ARG A 42 3.03 -3.79 5.48
N PHE A 43 2.90 -2.94 4.46
CA PHE A 43 3.53 -3.17 3.16
C PHE A 43 5.05 -3.31 3.30
N ARG A 44 5.71 -2.41 4.05
CA ARG A 44 7.16 -2.50 4.34
C ARG A 44 7.55 -3.82 5.01
N ARG A 45 6.81 -4.27 6.03
CA ARG A 45 7.08 -5.56 6.67
C ARG A 45 6.87 -6.76 5.73
N ASN A 46 5.91 -6.67 4.82
CA ASN A 46 5.66 -7.75 3.86
C ASN A 46 6.79 -7.87 2.84
N ILE A 47 7.25 -6.75 2.27
CA ILE A 47 8.37 -6.78 1.32
C ILE A 47 9.67 -7.24 2.00
N GLU A 48 9.88 -6.89 3.28
CA GLU A 48 11.04 -7.37 4.06
C GLU A 48 11.02 -8.88 4.25
N ARG A 49 9.84 -9.51 4.35
CA ARG A 49 9.69 -10.97 4.46
C ARG A 49 9.81 -11.71 3.12
N LEU A 50 9.59 -11.01 2.01
CA LEU A 50 9.66 -11.56 0.65
C LEU A 50 11.04 -11.40 0.02
N ARG A 51 11.93 -10.65 0.67
CA ARG A 51 13.35 -10.53 0.32
C ARG A 51 14.12 -11.76 0.77
#